data_AF-A0A4Q9HLP1-F1
#
_entry.id   AF-A0A4Q9HLP1-F1
#
_cell.length_a   1.000
_cell.length_b   1.000
_cell.length_c   1.000
_cell.angle_alpha   90.00
_cell.angle_beta   90.00
_cell.angle_gamma   90.00
#
_symmetry.space_group_name_H-M   'P 1'
#
loop_
_entity.id
_entity.type
_entity.pdbx_description
1 polymer ?
#
loop_
_entity_poly.entity_id
_entity_poly.type
_entity_poly.pdbx_seq_one_letter_code
_entity_poly.pdbx_strand_id
1 'polypeptide(L)'
;MTTTSRHTEPAGGRRALRREVPSTAAVLADEQDFAAMRRYRTFPFDDYGGYLRQLETLLRTLAAQGVPTILTLFDPAAYEEYCADLALDPDRPESRTRYTTETACAGATLPYGGEPLTELLPPLVEAADRRATWEYANTLLSRAGHCEECGADLAHTAFTRATQALRQLLEALGDGTHHLVCSVPAGERSLLAVLHTTVEGGRRRLSESESLVFCTVLATGIALRTPGGIVSRTSTSTSTSADTDTGGGTDGARDTVRGWSLRDSWLRALTAAEVFTAYCTDPGTGDPVPPEPGVDHAPGLTLTPPPDDHRHR
;
A
#
# COMPACT_ATOMS: atom_id res chain seq x y z
N MET A 1 52.02 39.17 -32.12
CA MET A 1 51.03 39.24 -31.02
C MET A 1 49.99 38.15 -31.27
N THR A 2 50.21 36.97 -30.72
CA THR A 2 49.29 35.82 -30.83
C THR A 2 48.47 35.76 -29.56
N THR A 3 47.19 36.08 -29.69
CA THR A 3 46.21 36.07 -28.60
C THR A 3 45.80 34.62 -28.34
N THR A 4 46.31 34.03 -27.26
CA THR A 4 45.90 32.71 -26.79
C THR A 4 44.50 32.82 -26.18
N SER A 5 43.48 32.44 -26.94
CA SER A 5 42.12 32.27 -26.42
C SER A 5 42.10 31.08 -25.45
N ARG A 6 41.97 31.34 -24.15
CA ARG A 6 41.68 30.31 -23.16
C ARG A 6 40.19 29.96 -23.26
N HIS A 7 39.89 28.80 -23.83
CA HIS A 7 38.59 28.16 -23.65
C HIS A 7 38.46 27.64 -22.23
N THR A 8 37.99 28.51 -21.32
CA THR A 8 37.39 28.09 -20.06
C THR A 8 35.88 28.00 -20.30
N GLU A 9 35.32 26.79 -20.16
CA GLU A 9 33.92 26.46 -19.80
C GLU A 9 33.31 25.27 -20.59
N PRO A 10 33.51 24.04 -20.09
CA PRO A 10 32.50 22.98 -20.24
C PRO A 10 32.07 22.35 -18.89
N ALA A 11 32.73 22.68 -17.78
CA ALA A 11 32.51 22.02 -16.48
C ALA A 11 31.24 22.51 -15.76
N GLY A 12 30.88 23.79 -15.90
CA GLY A 12 29.67 24.37 -15.30
C GLY A 12 28.39 23.76 -15.87
N GLY A 13 28.29 23.67 -17.20
CA GLY A 13 27.13 23.09 -17.89
C GLY A 13 26.91 21.61 -17.58
N ARG A 14 27.98 20.78 -17.59
CA ARG A 14 27.86 19.35 -17.22
C ARG A 14 27.44 19.15 -15.77
N ARG A 15 27.89 20.01 -14.84
CA ARG A 15 27.50 19.95 -13.43
C ARG A 15 26.05 20.40 -13.21
N ALA A 16 25.58 21.40 -13.95
CA ALA A 16 24.18 21.82 -13.93
C ALA A 16 23.27 20.68 -14.44
N LEU A 17 23.58 20.12 -15.61
CA LEU A 17 22.83 19.00 -16.18
C LEU A 17 22.79 17.78 -15.25
N ARG A 18 23.88 17.46 -14.53
CA ARG A 18 23.88 16.36 -13.54
C ARG A 18 22.92 16.58 -12.38
N ARG A 19 22.57 17.82 -12.02
CA ARG A 19 21.58 18.14 -10.98
C ARG A 19 20.15 18.06 -11.50
N GLU A 20 19.97 18.26 -12.80
CA GLU A 20 18.68 18.18 -13.47
C GLU A 20 18.28 16.74 -13.82
N VAL A 21 19.22 15.79 -13.76
CA VAL A 21 18.96 14.36 -14.00
C VAL A 21 18.64 13.66 -12.68
N PRO A 22 17.41 13.15 -12.49
CA PRO A 22 17.08 12.37 -11.31
C PRO A 22 17.87 11.05 -11.28
N SER A 23 18.29 10.65 -10.09
CA SER A 23 18.90 9.35 -9.84
C SER A 23 17.88 8.39 -9.23
N THR A 24 18.13 7.10 -9.43
CA THR A 24 17.30 6.03 -8.85
C THR A 24 18.20 5.08 -8.08
N ALA A 25 17.76 4.67 -6.90
CA ALA A 25 18.41 3.64 -6.12
C ALA A 25 17.40 2.56 -5.73
N ALA A 26 17.74 1.30 -5.96
CA ALA A 26 16.97 0.17 -5.45
C ALA A 26 17.57 -0.32 -4.13
N VAL A 27 16.69 -0.59 -3.15
CA VAL A 27 17.05 -0.96 -1.79
C VAL A 27 16.53 -2.36 -1.49
N LEU A 28 17.36 -3.22 -0.92
CA LEU A 28 16.94 -4.53 -0.40
C LEU A 28 16.12 -4.33 0.88
N ALA A 29 14.98 -5.02 1.01
CA ALA A 29 14.03 -4.74 2.08
C ALA A 29 14.52 -5.27 3.45
N ASP A 30 15.19 -6.42 3.45
CA ASP A 30 15.59 -7.11 4.68
C ASP A 30 16.88 -7.96 4.52
N GLU A 31 17.22 -8.68 5.60
CA GLU A 31 18.38 -9.57 5.65
C GLU A 31 18.26 -10.79 4.73
N GLN A 32 17.04 -11.26 4.44
CA GLN A 32 16.80 -12.39 3.55
C GLN A 32 17.09 -11.99 2.11
N ASP A 33 16.57 -10.84 1.67
CA ASP A 33 16.86 -10.27 0.36
C ASP A 33 18.36 -10.00 0.20
N PHE A 34 18.99 -9.47 1.25
CA PHE A 34 20.43 -9.29 1.29
C PHE A 34 21.20 -10.60 1.13
N ALA A 35 20.82 -11.65 1.87
CA ALA A 35 21.44 -12.95 1.76
C ALA A 35 21.28 -13.55 0.36
N ALA A 36 20.12 -13.35 -0.29
CA ALA A 36 19.89 -13.78 -1.66
C ALA A 36 20.82 -13.09 -2.67
N MET A 37 21.21 -11.83 -2.43
CA MET A 37 22.16 -11.11 -3.28
C MET A 37 23.63 -11.47 -3.04
N ARG A 38 23.99 -11.97 -1.86
CA ARG A 38 25.37 -12.39 -1.51
C ARG A 38 25.94 -13.51 -2.38
N ARG A 39 25.09 -14.24 -3.11
CA ARG A 39 25.54 -15.26 -4.08
C ARG A 39 26.27 -14.67 -5.30
N TYR A 40 26.06 -13.38 -5.59
CA TYR A 40 26.68 -12.68 -6.71
C TYR A 40 28.01 -12.06 -6.30
N ARG A 41 29.10 -12.43 -7.00
CA ARG A 41 30.48 -12.04 -6.62
C ARG A 41 30.70 -10.53 -6.73
N THR A 42 29.96 -9.85 -7.60
CA THR A 42 30.06 -8.40 -7.79
C THR A 42 29.17 -7.60 -6.84
N PHE A 43 28.55 -8.24 -5.84
CA PHE A 43 27.82 -7.59 -4.74
C PHE A 43 28.67 -7.63 -3.45
N PRO A 44 29.55 -6.63 -3.22
CA PRO A 44 30.68 -6.76 -2.30
C PRO A 44 30.36 -6.28 -0.87
N PHE A 45 29.15 -6.53 -0.37
CA PHE A 45 28.74 -6.10 0.98
C PHE A 45 28.69 -7.28 1.92
N ASP A 46 29.22 -7.17 3.14
CA ASP A 46 29.35 -8.32 4.04
C ASP A 46 28.14 -8.58 4.93
N ASP A 47 27.52 -7.51 5.42
CA ASP A 47 26.34 -7.54 6.28
C ASP A 47 25.29 -6.51 5.86
N TYR A 48 24.03 -6.78 6.19
CA TYR A 48 22.90 -5.96 5.79
C TYR A 48 22.98 -4.53 6.35
N GLY A 49 23.35 -4.38 7.64
CA GLY A 49 23.51 -3.08 8.26
C GLY A 49 24.63 -2.25 7.62
N GLY A 50 25.75 -2.90 7.25
CA GLY A 50 26.86 -2.31 6.50
C GLY A 50 26.45 -1.84 5.12
N TYR A 51 25.67 -2.65 4.40
CA TYR A 51 25.07 -2.27 3.12
C TYR A 51 24.20 -1.03 3.24
N LEU A 52 23.25 -1.00 4.19
CA LEU A 52 22.37 0.15 4.38
C LEU A 52 23.15 1.44 4.70
N ARG A 53 24.15 1.36 5.58
CA ARG A 53 25.01 2.53 5.90
C ARG A 53 25.76 3.05 4.68
N GLN A 54 26.30 2.16 3.85
CA GLN A 54 27.03 2.55 2.64
C GLN A 54 26.10 3.17 1.59
N LEU A 55 24.92 2.58 1.39
CA LEU A 55 23.90 3.13 0.49
C LEU A 55 23.40 4.49 0.99
N GLU A 56 23.12 4.64 2.27
CA GLU A 56 22.70 5.91 2.85
C GLU A 56 23.78 6.99 2.70
N THR A 57 25.06 6.63 2.87
CA THR A 57 26.18 7.57 2.64
C THR A 57 26.19 8.08 1.19
N LEU A 58 25.93 7.20 0.22
CA LEU A 58 25.80 7.57 -1.19
C LEU A 58 24.59 8.49 -1.42
N LEU A 59 23.42 8.13 -0.88
CA LEU A 59 22.19 8.90 -1.03
C LEU A 59 22.32 10.32 -0.43
N ARG A 60 22.89 10.43 0.79
CA ARG A 60 23.20 11.73 1.42
C ARG A 60 24.16 12.55 0.57
N THR A 61 25.13 11.91 -0.06
CA THR A 61 26.07 12.59 -0.97
C THR A 61 25.36 13.16 -2.21
N LEU A 62 24.45 12.38 -2.82
CA LEU A 62 23.64 12.82 -3.96
C LEU A 62 22.71 13.99 -3.56
N ALA A 63 22.05 13.87 -2.41
CA ALA A 63 21.19 14.92 -1.87
C ALA A 63 21.97 16.22 -1.60
N ALA A 64 23.15 16.14 -0.97
CA ALA A 64 24.02 17.30 -0.72
C ALA A 64 24.53 17.96 -2.02
N GLN A 65 24.59 17.20 -3.12
CA GLN A 65 24.92 17.73 -4.43
C GLN A 65 23.73 18.36 -5.16
N GLY A 66 22.52 18.24 -4.60
CA GLY A 66 21.26 18.70 -5.19
C GLY A 66 20.75 17.78 -6.30
N VAL A 67 21.08 16.49 -6.26
CA VAL A 67 20.60 15.49 -7.22
C VAL A 67 19.33 14.84 -6.66
N PRO A 68 18.15 15.04 -7.28
CA PRO A 68 16.93 14.35 -6.87
C PRO A 68 17.14 12.85 -6.96
N THR A 69 16.80 12.11 -5.91
CA THR A 69 16.91 10.65 -5.90
C THR A 69 15.59 10.01 -5.54
N ILE A 70 15.22 8.98 -6.28
CA ILE A 70 14.02 8.17 -6.06
C ILE A 70 14.46 6.78 -5.61
N LEU A 71 13.81 6.26 -4.57
CA LEU A 71 14.01 4.93 -4.03
C LEU A 71 12.96 3.97 -4.57
N THR A 72 13.34 2.72 -4.79
CA THR A 72 12.46 1.59 -5.07
C THR A 72 12.97 0.34 -4.36
N LEU A 73 12.17 -0.72 -4.25
CA LEU A 73 12.65 -1.99 -3.72
C LEU A 73 13.43 -2.77 -4.78
N PHE A 74 14.43 -3.50 -4.31
CA PHE A 74 15.11 -4.52 -5.09
C PHE A 74 14.64 -5.89 -4.60
N ASP A 75 13.79 -6.55 -5.37
CA ASP A 75 13.40 -7.95 -5.13
C ASP A 75 14.41 -8.89 -5.83
N PRO A 76 15.21 -9.69 -5.09
CA PRO A 76 16.20 -10.59 -5.67
C PRO A 76 15.62 -11.78 -6.43
N ALA A 77 14.41 -12.24 -6.08
CA ALA A 77 13.74 -13.34 -6.76
C ALA A 77 13.22 -12.86 -8.12
N ALA A 78 12.51 -11.73 -8.15
CA ALA A 78 12.08 -11.11 -9.40
C ALA A 78 13.26 -10.64 -10.27
N TYR A 79 14.40 -10.27 -9.67
CA TYR A 79 15.63 -9.97 -10.41
C TYR A 79 16.20 -11.19 -11.14
N GLU A 80 16.16 -12.37 -10.51
CA GLU A 80 16.62 -13.62 -11.13
C GLU A 80 15.73 -14.01 -12.31
N GLU A 81 14.41 -13.93 -12.14
CA GLU A 81 13.43 -14.14 -13.22
C GLU A 81 13.65 -13.15 -14.37
N TYR A 82 13.79 -11.85 -14.06
CA TYR A 82 14.09 -10.80 -15.04
C TYR A 82 15.36 -11.08 -15.84
N CYS A 83 16.44 -11.52 -15.18
CA CYS A 83 17.69 -11.87 -15.87
C CYS A 83 17.53 -13.11 -16.74
N ALA A 84 16.81 -14.13 -16.27
CA ALA A 84 16.54 -15.34 -17.03
C ALA A 84 15.74 -15.03 -18.31
N ASP A 85 14.65 -14.27 -18.18
CA ASP A 85 13.75 -13.92 -19.28
C ASP A 85 14.45 -13.09 -20.37
N LEU A 86 15.38 -12.21 -19.95
CA LEU A 86 16.11 -11.33 -20.88
C LEU A 86 17.51 -11.85 -21.24
N ALA A 87 17.87 -13.07 -20.82
CA ALA A 87 19.18 -13.69 -21.00
C ALA A 87 20.35 -12.77 -20.57
N LEU A 88 20.20 -12.12 -19.41
CA LEU A 88 21.22 -11.27 -18.78
C LEU A 88 22.04 -12.06 -17.77
N ASP A 89 23.31 -11.69 -17.60
CA ASP A 89 24.15 -12.23 -16.53
C ASP A 89 23.79 -11.53 -15.20
N PRO A 90 23.24 -12.22 -14.20
CA PRO A 90 22.80 -11.61 -12.96
C PRO A 90 23.95 -11.14 -12.06
N ASP A 91 25.18 -11.63 -12.27
CA ASP A 91 26.37 -11.18 -11.54
C ASP A 91 27.01 -9.93 -12.17
N ARG A 92 26.34 -9.25 -13.10
CA ARG A 92 26.84 -7.98 -13.66
C ARG A 92 26.20 -6.77 -12.98
N PRO A 93 26.99 -5.75 -12.59
CA PRO A 93 26.46 -4.48 -12.12
C PRO A 93 25.49 -3.83 -13.12
N GLU A 94 25.75 -3.97 -14.43
CA GLU A 94 24.89 -3.38 -15.46
C GLU A 94 23.49 -4.01 -15.48
N SER A 95 23.38 -5.32 -15.24
CA SER A 95 22.09 -6.02 -15.12
C SER A 95 21.27 -5.50 -13.94
N ARG A 96 21.92 -5.31 -12.77
CA ARG A 96 21.27 -4.73 -11.58
C ARG A 96 20.80 -3.29 -11.81
N THR A 97 21.60 -2.46 -12.49
CA THR A 97 21.21 -1.09 -12.83
C THR A 97 20.03 -1.06 -13.80
N ARG A 98 20.01 -1.96 -14.79
CA ARG A 98 18.89 -2.08 -15.73
C ARG A 98 17.61 -2.48 -15.01
N TYR A 99 17.69 -3.49 -14.14
CA TYR A 99 16.56 -3.91 -13.31
C TYR A 99 16.07 -2.81 -12.37
N THR A 100 16.98 -2.07 -11.73
CA THR A 100 16.62 -0.90 -10.89
C THR A 100 15.83 0.15 -11.66
N THR A 101 16.13 0.34 -12.95
CA THR A 101 15.39 1.26 -13.82
C THR A 101 13.99 0.70 -14.11
N GLU A 102 13.89 -0.59 -14.42
CA GLU A 102 12.61 -1.26 -14.67
C GLU A 102 11.69 -1.16 -13.44
N THR A 103 12.19 -1.49 -12.25
CA THR A 103 11.40 -1.47 -11.03
C THR A 103 11.01 -0.05 -10.62
N ALA A 104 11.84 0.95 -10.86
CA ALA A 104 11.47 2.34 -10.61
C ALA A 104 10.46 2.90 -11.61
N CYS A 105 10.37 2.36 -12.83
CA CYS A 105 9.36 2.75 -13.80
C CYS A 105 8.00 2.10 -13.53
N ALA A 106 7.99 0.83 -13.14
CA ALA A 106 6.74 0.06 -13.01
C ALA A 106 6.25 -0.10 -11.56
N GLY A 107 7.15 -0.07 -10.59
CA GLY A 107 6.92 -0.40 -9.19
C GLY A 107 6.70 0.80 -8.28
N ALA A 108 6.62 0.52 -6.98
CA ALA A 108 6.48 1.55 -5.96
C ALA A 108 7.79 2.34 -5.78
N THR A 109 7.63 3.65 -5.60
CA THR A 109 8.76 4.56 -5.43
C THR A 109 8.52 5.60 -4.36
N LEU A 110 9.58 6.01 -3.67
CA LEU A 110 9.57 7.14 -2.73
C LEU A 110 10.69 8.13 -3.06
N PRO A 111 10.45 9.45 -3.00
CA PRO A 111 11.54 10.42 -3.09
C PRO A 111 12.43 10.31 -1.84
N TYR A 112 13.74 10.42 -2.02
CA TYR A 112 14.70 10.49 -0.92
C TYR A 112 14.87 11.95 -0.45
N GLY A 113 14.45 12.25 0.77
CA GLY A 113 14.54 13.59 1.39
C GLY A 113 15.77 13.81 2.28
N GLY A 114 16.49 12.74 2.63
CA GLY A 114 17.64 12.77 3.56
C GLY A 114 17.43 11.99 4.86
N GLU A 115 16.26 11.38 5.01
CA GLU A 115 15.89 10.51 6.13
C GLU A 115 16.75 9.23 6.15
N PRO A 116 16.92 8.59 7.32
CA PRO A 116 17.55 7.27 7.40
C PRO A 116 16.79 6.22 6.58
N LEU A 117 17.51 5.28 5.94
CA LEU A 117 16.86 4.22 5.17
C LEU A 117 15.93 3.35 6.03
N THR A 118 16.24 3.16 7.31
CA THR A 118 15.40 2.42 8.25
C THR A 118 14.03 3.05 8.49
N GLU A 119 13.90 4.36 8.28
CA GLU A 119 12.61 5.06 8.38
C GLU A 119 11.85 5.03 7.05
N LEU A 120 12.57 4.98 5.92
CA LEU A 120 11.98 4.96 4.57
C LEU A 120 11.60 3.56 4.08
N LEU A 121 12.25 2.51 4.60
CA LEU A 121 11.99 1.13 4.20
C LEU A 121 10.55 0.68 4.52
N PRO A 122 10.02 0.84 5.74
CA PRO A 122 8.64 0.44 6.03
C PRO A 122 7.58 1.05 5.09
N PRO A 123 7.54 2.37 4.85
CA PRO A 123 6.56 2.94 3.92
C PRO A 123 6.80 2.53 2.47
N LEU A 124 8.06 2.24 2.09
CA LEU A 124 8.38 1.74 0.74
C LEU A 124 7.86 0.31 0.53
N VAL A 125 8.02 -0.56 1.53
CA VAL A 125 7.45 -1.91 1.54
C VAL A 125 5.93 -1.85 1.49
N GLU A 126 5.30 -1.03 2.33
CA GLU A 126 3.85 -0.85 2.29
C GLU A 126 3.35 -0.36 0.92
N ALA A 127 4.07 0.56 0.29
CA ALA A 127 3.75 1.02 -1.06
C ALA A 127 3.91 -0.10 -2.11
N ALA A 128 4.96 -0.92 -2.00
CA ALA A 128 5.18 -2.07 -2.88
C ALA A 128 4.09 -3.14 -2.72
N ASP A 129 3.72 -3.50 -1.49
CA ASP A 129 2.68 -4.48 -1.20
C ASP A 129 1.31 -4.02 -1.72
N ARG A 130 0.98 -2.73 -1.51
CA ARG A 130 -0.24 -2.12 -2.04
C ARG A 130 -0.28 -2.16 -3.56
N ARG A 131 0.85 -1.90 -4.21
CA ARG A 131 0.99 -1.98 -5.67
C ARG A 131 0.81 -3.41 -6.18
N ALA A 132 1.51 -4.38 -5.58
CA ALA A 132 1.41 -5.80 -5.93
C ALA A 132 -0.01 -6.33 -5.74
N THR A 133 -0.69 -5.94 -4.66
CA THR A 133 -2.09 -6.27 -4.40
C THR A 133 -2.99 -5.73 -5.50
N TRP A 134 -2.81 -4.46 -5.89
CA TRP A 134 -3.59 -3.84 -6.97
C TRP A 134 -3.37 -4.52 -8.32
N GLU A 135 -2.14 -4.84 -8.69
CA GLU A 135 -1.81 -5.52 -9.94
C GLU A 135 -2.41 -6.93 -10.00
N TYR A 136 -2.32 -7.69 -8.90
CA TYR A 136 -2.91 -9.02 -8.81
C TYR A 136 -4.44 -8.96 -8.87
N ALA A 137 -5.07 -8.05 -8.12
CA ALA A 137 -6.52 -7.86 -8.15
C ALA A 137 -7.02 -7.44 -9.56
N ASN A 138 -6.31 -6.55 -10.25
CA ASN A 138 -6.62 -6.18 -11.64
C ASN A 138 -6.48 -7.36 -12.60
N THR A 139 -5.46 -8.20 -12.40
CA THR A 139 -5.29 -9.42 -13.20
C THR A 139 -6.48 -10.35 -13.04
N LEU A 140 -7.00 -10.50 -11.81
CA LEU A 140 -8.21 -11.29 -11.54
C LEU A 140 -9.46 -10.67 -12.18
N LEU A 141 -9.65 -9.36 -12.02
CA LEU A 141 -10.78 -8.64 -12.61
C LEU A 141 -10.77 -8.72 -14.15
N SER A 142 -9.61 -8.62 -14.78
CA SER A 142 -9.49 -8.75 -16.25
C SER A 142 -9.94 -10.11 -16.78
N ARG A 143 -9.95 -11.13 -15.91
CA ARG A 143 -10.39 -12.50 -16.22
C ARG A 143 -11.84 -12.77 -15.82
N ALA A 144 -12.53 -11.82 -15.17
CA ALA A 144 -13.91 -12.01 -14.71
C ALA A 144 -14.89 -12.18 -15.87
N GLY A 145 -14.63 -11.53 -17.03
CA GLY A 145 -15.46 -11.67 -18.22
C GLY A 145 -16.78 -10.91 -18.14
N HIS A 146 -17.80 -11.43 -18.84
CA HIS A 146 -19.12 -10.82 -18.93
C HIS A 146 -20.19 -11.74 -18.33
N CYS A 147 -21.28 -11.16 -17.84
CA CYS A 147 -22.45 -11.90 -17.40
C CYS A 147 -23.07 -12.67 -18.57
N GLU A 148 -23.33 -13.97 -18.39
CA GLU A 148 -23.89 -14.83 -19.44
C GLU A 148 -25.33 -14.45 -19.84
N GLU A 149 -26.08 -13.79 -18.94
CA GLU A 149 -27.51 -13.51 -19.15
C GLU A 149 -27.76 -12.11 -19.74
N CYS A 150 -27.06 -11.09 -19.25
CA CYS A 150 -27.24 -9.70 -19.71
C CYS A 150 -26.04 -9.13 -20.47
N GLY A 151 -24.92 -9.84 -20.54
CA GLY A 151 -23.72 -9.40 -21.26
C GLY A 151 -22.95 -8.25 -20.60
N ALA A 152 -23.27 -7.85 -19.36
CA ALA A 152 -22.57 -6.78 -18.67
C ALA A 152 -21.13 -7.18 -18.30
N ASP A 153 -20.19 -6.24 -18.39
CA ASP A 153 -18.81 -6.41 -17.91
C ASP A 153 -18.80 -6.53 -16.38
N LEU A 154 -18.41 -7.72 -15.90
CA LEU A 154 -18.46 -8.05 -14.48
C LEU A 154 -17.47 -7.22 -13.66
N ALA A 155 -16.30 -6.87 -14.22
CA ALA A 155 -15.31 -6.06 -13.53
C ALA A 155 -15.81 -4.62 -13.38
N HIS A 156 -16.38 -4.05 -14.43
CA HIS A 156 -16.94 -2.69 -14.40
C HIS A 156 -18.11 -2.57 -13.41
N THR A 157 -19.05 -3.51 -13.45
CA THR A 157 -20.17 -3.56 -12.51
C THR A 157 -19.67 -3.72 -11.07
N ALA A 158 -18.71 -4.62 -10.83
CA ALA A 158 -18.18 -4.86 -9.50
C ALA A 158 -17.44 -3.63 -8.95
N PHE A 159 -16.68 -2.92 -9.78
CA PHE A 159 -15.99 -1.69 -9.37
C PHE A 159 -16.97 -0.57 -9.01
N THR A 160 -18.06 -0.44 -9.77
CA THR A 160 -19.14 0.51 -9.47
C THR A 160 -19.79 0.20 -8.13
N ARG A 161 -20.09 -1.08 -7.87
CA ARG A 161 -20.63 -1.54 -6.58
C ARG A 161 -19.67 -1.32 -5.43
N ALA A 162 -18.38 -1.62 -5.61
CA ALA A 162 -17.35 -1.39 -4.59
C ALA A 162 -17.23 0.09 -4.22
N THR A 163 -17.21 0.97 -5.23
CA THR A 163 -17.16 2.44 -5.03
C THR A 163 -18.40 2.94 -4.28
N GLN A 164 -19.59 2.45 -4.65
CA GLN A 164 -20.83 2.78 -3.93
C GLN A 164 -20.82 2.27 -2.49
N ALA A 165 -20.32 1.06 -2.25
CA ALA A 165 -20.19 0.50 -0.91
C ALA A 165 -19.24 1.33 -0.05
N LEU A 166 -18.07 1.71 -0.57
CA LEU A 166 -17.12 2.57 0.15
C LEU A 166 -17.75 3.93 0.47
N ARG A 167 -18.45 4.56 -0.48
CA ARG A 167 -19.14 5.84 -0.24
C ARG A 167 -20.15 5.73 0.90
N GLN A 168 -20.98 4.68 0.91
CA GLN A 168 -21.98 4.45 1.96
C GLN A 168 -21.34 4.11 3.31
N LEU A 169 -20.25 3.34 3.33
CA LEU A 169 -19.49 3.05 4.55
C LEU A 169 -19.00 4.34 5.21
N LEU A 170 -18.32 5.20 4.44
CA LEU A 170 -17.79 6.45 4.96
C LEU A 170 -18.88 7.45 5.36
N GLU A 171 -20.04 7.41 4.71
CA GLU A 171 -21.20 8.21 5.11
C GLU A 171 -21.82 7.71 6.42
N ALA A 172 -21.95 6.38 6.57
CA ALA A 172 -22.50 5.78 7.77
C ALA A 172 -21.58 5.92 8.99
N LEU A 173 -20.25 5.84 8.78
CA LEU A 173 -19.25 5.98 9.85
C LEU A 173 -19.20 7.39 10.46
N GLY A 174 -19.59 8.42 9.70
CA GLY A 174 -19.66 9.79 10.18
C GLY A 174 -18.30 10.46 10.35
N ASP A 175 -18.21 11.39 11.29
CA ASP A 175 -16.96 12.09 11.62
C ASP A 175 -16.01 11.21 12.46
N GLY A 176 -14.71 11.37 12.26
CA GLY A 176 -13.65 10.63 12.96
C GLY A 176 -12.47 10.25 12.06
N THR A 177 -11.45 9.64 12.66
CA THR A 177 -10.37 9.00 11.92
C THR A 177 -10.69 7.52 11.79
N HIS A 178 -10.79 7.04 10.55
CA HIS A 178 -11.16 5.67 10.22
C HIS A 178 -9.98 4.95 9.59
N HIS A 179 -9.72 3.74 10.08
CA HIS A 179 -8.85 2.75 9.48
C HIS A 179 -9.71 1.58 9.02
N LEU A 180 -9.86 1.42 7.70
CA LEU A 180 -10.64 0.34 7.10
C LEU A 180 -9.70 -0.69 6.49
N VAL A 181 -9.97 -1.96 6.74
CA VAL A 181 -9.27 -3.10 6.14
C VAL A 181 -10.26 -3.94 5.37
N CYS A 182 -10.04 -4.13 4.07
CA CYS A 182 -10.77 -5.05 3.23
C CYS A 182 -9.93 -6.30 2.98
N SER A 183 -10.53 -7.48 3.21
CA SER A 183 -9.91 -8.79 2.99
C SER A 183 -10.77 -9.63 2.06
N VAL A 184 -10.16 -10.14 0.99
CA VAL A 184 -10.81 -11.01 0.01
C VAL A 184 -9.88 -12.18 -0.32
N PRO A 185 -10.26 -13.44 -0.02
CA PRO A 185 -9.55 -14.62 -0.47
C PRO A 185 -9.51 -14.70 -2.00
N ALA A 186 -8.35 -15.03 -2.56
CA ALA A 186 -8.09 -15.09 -3.99
C ALA A 186 -7.15 -16.26 -4.34
N GLY A 187 -7.67 -17.48 -4.18
CA GLY A 187 -6.91 -18.73 -4.37
C GLY A 187 -6.03 -19.02 -3.17
N GLU A 188 -4.73 -19.21 -3.39
CA GLU A 188 -3.73 -19.46 -2.34
C GLU A 188 -3.29 -18.18 -1.60
N ARG A 189 -3.69 -17.01 -2.09
CA ARG A 189 -3.38 -15.70 -1.49
C ARG A 189 -4.64 -15.00 -1.03
N SER A 190 -4.52 -14.16 0.00
CA SER A 190 -5.56 -13.21 0.40
C SER A 190 -5.20 -11.82 -0.07
N LEU A 191 -6.12 -11.15 -0.74
CA LEU A 191 -6.00 -9.73 -1.07
C LEU A 191 -6.36 -8.91 0.17
N LEU A 192 -5.46 -8.01 0.56
CA LEU A 192 -5.66 -7.10 1.69
C LEU A 192 -5.48 -5.66 1.22
N ALA A 193 -6.47 -4.80 1.50
CA ALA A 193 -6.37 -3.38 1.23
C ALA A 193 -6.69 -2.58 2.47
N VAL A 194 -5.84 -1.61 2.79
CA VAL A 194 -6.02 -0.68 3.90
C VAL A 194 -6.37 0.70 3.35
N LEU A 195 -7.33 1.35 4.00
CA LEU A 195 -7.73 2.72 3.70
C LEU A 195 -7.76 3.54 4.99
N HIS A 196 -7.01 4.64 5.00
CA HIS A 196 -7.04 5.63 6.05
C HIS A 196 -7.81 6.85 5.59
N THR A 197 -8.71 7.34 6.44
CA THR A 197 -9.43 8.58 6.15
C THR A 197 -9.82 9.29 7.43
N THR A 198 -9.71 10.62 7.40
CA THR A 198 -10.26 11.48 8.46
C THR A 198 -11.43 12.26 7.89
N VAL A 199 -12.55 12.24 8.62
CA VAL A 199 -13.77 12.97 8.30
C VAL A 199 -14.02 13.99 9.41
N GLU A 200 -14.02 15.28 9.05
CA GLU A 200 -14.24 16.38 9.99
C GLU A 200 -15.23 17.37 9.38
N GLY A 201 -16.37 17.60 10.05
CA GLY A 201 -17.40 18.52 9.56
C GLY A 201 -17.89 18.15 8.15
N GLY A 202 -17.98 16.85 7.86
CA GLY A 202 -18.36 16.31 6.56
C GLY A 202 -17.31 16.40 5.45
N ARG A 203 -16.14 16.99 5.69
CA ARG A 203 -15.02 16.98 4.73
C ARG A 203 -14.16 15.74 4.93
N ARG A 204 -13.90 15.01 3.85
CA ARG A 204 -13.14 13.74 3.86
C ARG A 204 -11.75 13.95 3.29
N ARG A 205 -10.72 13.54 4.03
CA ARG A 205 -9.34 13.47 3.53
C ARG A 205 -9.03 12.02 3.17
N LEU A 206 -9.11 11.73 1.88
CA LEU A 206 -9.02 10.38 1.34
C LEU A 206 -7.85 10.27 0.37
N SER A 207 -6.98 9.27 0.56
CA SER A 207 -5.93 8.95 -0.40
C SER A 207 -6.53 8.32 -1.65
N GLU A 208 -6.26 8.91 -2.83
CA GLU A 208 -6.71 8.37 -4.12
C GLU A 208 -6.15 6.96 -4.34
N SER A 209 -4.86 6.76 -4.04
CA SER A 209 -4.18 5.48 -4.20
C SER A 209 -4.77 4.38 -3.31
N GLU A 210 -4.96 4.65 -2.01
CA GLU A 210 -5.54 3.67 -1.09
C GLU A 210 -7.00 3.36 -1.45
N SER A 211 -7.78 4.37 -1.84
CA SER A 211 -9.17 4.18 -2.27
C SER A 211 -9.28 3.31 -3.50
N LEU A 212 -8.40 3.52 -4.48
CA LEU A 212 -8.35 2.73 -5.69
C LEU A 212 -8.04 1.27 -5.36
N VAL A 213 -7.01 1.00 -4.56
CA VAL A 213 -6.68 -0.38 -4.16
C VAL A 213 -7.81 -1.01 -3.36
N PHE A 214 -8.38 -0.28 -2.40
CA PHE A 214 -9.52 -0.74 -1.59
C PHE A 214 -10.73 -1.13 -2.46
N CYS A 215 -11.12 -0.26 -3.41
CA CYS A 215 -12.21 -0.55 -4.32
C CYS A 215 -11.89 -1.70 -5.28
N THR A 216 -10.64 -1.82 -5.73
CA THR A 216 -10.20 -2.92 -6.62
C THR A 216 -10.27 -4.27 -5.91
N VAL A 217 -9.80 -4.35 -4.66
CA VAL A 217 -9.90 -5.58 -3.84
C VAL A 217 -11.36 -5.95 -3.56
N LEU A 218 -12.17 -4.99 -3.11
CA LEU A 218 -13.59 -5.22 -2.87
C LEU A 218 -14.33 -5.64 -4.16
N ALA A 219 -14.03 -4.99 -5.29
CA ALA A 219 -14.58 -5.34 -6.59
C ALA A 219 -14.20 -6.78 -6.99
N THR A 220 -12.96 -7.21 -6.70
CA THR A 220 -12.54 -8.59 -6.97
C THR A 220 -13.42 -9.59 -6.22
N GLY A 221 -13.70 -9.33 -4.94
CA GLY A 221 -14.61 -10.17 -4.16
C GLY A 221 -16.04 -10.18 -4.70
N ILE A 222 -16.53 -9.03 -5.14
CA ILE A 222 -17.87 -8.89 -5.73
C ILE A 222 -17.98 -9.64 -7.07
N ALA A 223 -16.98 -9.48 -7.95
CA ALA A 223 -16.96 -10.08 -9.29
C ALA A 223 -16.81 -11.60 -9.25
N LEU A 224 -15.91 -12.09 -8.40
CA LEU A 224 -15.64 -13.53 -8.26
C LEU A 224 -16.59 -14.23 -7.28
N ARG A 225 -17.51 -13.47 -6.66
CA ARG A 225 -18.43 -13.95 -5.62
C ARG A 225 -17.71 -14.69 -4.47
N THR A 226 -16.48 -14.28 -4.16
CA THR A 226 -15.71 -14.87 -3.06
C THR A 226 -16.12 -14.25 -1.72
N PRO A 227 -16.24 -15.06 -0.66
CA PRO A 227 -16.57 -14.54 0.67
C PRO A 227 -15.41 -13.69 1.17
N GLY A 228 -15.70 -12.45 1.58
CA GLY A 228 -14.70 -11.51 2.08
C GLY A 228 -15.20 -10.76 3.32
N GLY A 229 -14.41 -9.81 3.79
CA GLY A 229 -14.76 -8.99 4.95
C GLY A 229 -14.19 -7.59 4.88
N ILE A 230 -14.86 -6.67 5.58
CA ILE A 230 -14.35 -5.34 5.88
C ILE A 230 -14.42 -5.15 7.39
N VAL A 231 -13.35 -4.61 7.97
CA VAL A 231 -13.33 -4.14 9.35
C VAL A 231 -12.97 -2.66 9.34
N SER A 232 -13.62 -1.88 10.19
CA SER A 232 -13.31 -0.47 10.42
C SER A 232 -12.98 -0.27 11.89
N ARG A 233 -11.88 0.41 12.18
CA ARG A 233 -11.57 1.00 13.47
C ARG A 233 -11.74 2.50 13.37
N THR A 234 -12.53 3.09 14.24
CA THR A 234 -12.78 4.54 14.29
C THR A 234 -12.27 5.10 15.60
N SER A 235 -11.40 6.10 15.50
CA SER A 235 -10.95 6.92 16.62
C SER A 235 -11.62 8.28 16.53
N THR A 236 -12.43 8.62 17.52
CA THR A 236 -13.02 9.97 17.62
C THR A 236 -12.05 10.86 18.39
N SER A 237 -11.30 11.72 17.69
CA SER A 237 -10.57 12.79 18.38
C SER A 237 -11.59 13.79 18.90
N THR A 238 -11.82 13.82 20.21
CA THR A 238 -12.64 14.86 20.83
C THR A 238 -11.83 16.16 20.84
N SER A 239 -11.87 16.92 19.75
CA SER A 239 -11.39 18.30 19.76
C SER A 239 -12.41 19.18 20.49
N THR A 240 -12.40 19.11 21.82
CA THR A 240 -13.03 20.11 22.69
C THR A 240 -12.07 20.43 23.82
N SER A 241 -11.16 21.37 23.57
CA SER A 241 -10.50 22.11 24.64
C SER A 241 -11.21 23.45 24.82
N ALA A 242 -12.09 23.54 25.82
CA ALA A 242 -12.25 24.71 26.70
C ALA A 242 -13.32 24.39 27.76
N ASP A 243 -12.93 24.58 29.03
CA ASP A 243 -13.68 24.37 30.29
C ASP A 243 -13.96 22.91 30.65
N THR A 244 -13.48 22.34 31.75
CA THR A 244 -13.39 22.91 33.10
C THR A 244 -12.37 22.14 33.93
N ASP A 245 -11.62 22.88 34.73
CA ASP A 245 -10.83 22.39 35.86
C ASP A 245 -11.80 21.75 36.89
N THR A 246 -11.93 20.42 36.89
CA THR A 246 -12.50 19.65 38.01
C THR A 246 -12.08 18.19 37.87
N GLY A 247 -11.37 17.69 38.89
CA GLY A 247 -10.83 16.33 38.90
C GLY A 247 -11.90 15.25 38.75
N GLY A 248 -11.70 14.36 37.78
CA GLY A 248 -12.49 13.15 37.61
C GLY A 248 -12.33 12.53 36.23
N GLY A 249 -11.36 11.60 36.10
CA GLY A 249 -11.28 10.60 35.03
C GLY A 249 -11.12 11.14 33.60
N THR A 250 -9.89 11.08 33.06
CA THR A 250 -9.70 11.07 31.60
C THR A 250 -10.31 9.78 31.06
N ASP A 251 -11.60 9.81 30.73
CA ASP A 251 -12.23 8.77 29.92
C ASP A 251 -11.63 8.91 28.52
N GLY A 252 -10.49 8.24 28.32
CA GLY A 252 -9.74 8.31 27.06
C GLY A 252 -10.67 7.92 25.93
N ALA A 253 -10.64 8.69 24.84
CA ALA A 253 -11.44 8.40 23.66
C ALA A 253 -11.28 6.92 23.28
N ARG A 254 -12.39 6.17 23.36
CA ARG A 254 -12.41 4.73 23.05
C ARG A 254 -12.53 4.55 21.55
N ASP A 255 -11.76 3.62 21.02
CA ASP A 255 -11.89 3.25 19.62
C ASP A 255 -13.11 2.36 19.43
N THR A 256 -13.83 2.55 18.34
CA THR A 256 -14.94 1.66 17.97
C THR A 256 -14.56 0.80 16.78
N VAL A 257 -14.65 -0.52 16.92
CA VAL A 257 -14.51 -1.46 15.81
C VAL A 257 -15.86 -1.95 15.31
N ARG A 258 -16.01 -2.01 13.99
CA ARG A 258 -17.21 -2.49 13.28
C ARG A 258 -16.80 -3.38 12.11
N GLY A 259 -17.66 -4.31 11.71
CA GLY A 259 -17.35 -5.24 10.64
C GLY A 259 -18.52 -5.53 9.70
N TRP A 260 -18.16 -5.95 8.48
CA TRP A 260 -19.06 -6.38 7.43
C TRP A 260 -18.52 -7.65 6.79
N SER A 261 -19.39 -8.61 6.48
CA SER A 261 -19.05 -9.75 5.63
C SER A 261 -19.54 -9.49 4.21
N LEU A 262 -18.69 -9.72 3.21
CA LEU A 262 -19.08 -9.76 1.81
C LEU A 262 -19.70 -11.13 1.51
N ARG A 263 -20.99 -11.15 1.18
CA ARG A 263 -21.74 -12.33 0.75
C ARG A 263 -22.68 -11.96 -0.38
N ASP A 264 -22.87 -12.85 -1.34
CA ASP A 264 -23.80 -12.65 -2.45
C ASP A 264 -23.59 -11.31 -3.18
N SER A 265 -22.31 -10.94 -3.37
CA SER A 265 -21.89 -9.69 -4.02
C SER A 265 -22.29 -8.39 -3.29
N TRP A 266 -22.65 -8.43 -2.01
CA TRP A 266 -22.88 -7.24 -1.18
C TRP A 266 -22.41 -7.38 0.28
N LEU A 267 -22.26 -6.25 0.97
CA LEU A 267 -21.81 -6.20 2.36
C LEU A 267 -22.99 -6.37 3.32
N ARG A 268 -22.93 -7.44 4.12
CA ARG A 268 -23.81 -7.66 5.26
C ARG A 268 -23.12 -7.18 6.54
N ALA A 269 -23.78 -6.29 7.28
CA ALA A 269 -23.32 -5.87 8.60
C ALA A 269 -23.19 -7.07 9.56
N LEU A 270 -22.06 -7.13 10.26
CA LEU A 270 -21.84 -8.11 11.33
C LEU A 270 -22.52 -7.64 12.63
N THR A 271 -22.95 -8.59 13.44
CA THR A 271 -23.37 -8.30 14.82
C THR A 271 -22.17 -7.95 15.69
N ALA A 272 -22.40 -7.30 16.85
CA ALA A 272 -21.32 -7.01 17.80
C ALA A 272 -20.56 -8.28 18.23
N ALA A 273 -21.27 -9.41 18.39
CA ALA A 273 -20.67 -10.70 18.73
C ALA A 273 -19.79 -11.24 17.59
N GLU A 274 -20.25 -11.16 16.34
CA GLU A 274 -19.45 -11.55 15.16
C GLU A 274 -18.20 -10.68 15.02
N VAL A 275 -18.30 -9.37 15.27
CA VAL A 275 -17.14 -8.46 15.28
C VAL A 275 -16.18 -8.82 16.40
N PHE A 276 -16.66 -9.05 17.62
CA PHE A 276 -15.85 -9.48 18.75
C PHE A 276 -15.10 -10.78 18.45
N THR A 277 -15.80 -11.81 17.95
CA THR A 277 -15.16 -13.08 17.58
C THR A 277 -14.08 -12.87 16.52
N ALA A 278 -14.36 -12.10 15.46
CA ALA A 278 -13.39 -11.84 14.40
C ALA A 278 -12.14 -11.10 14.90
N TYR A 279 -12.30 -10.12 15.81
CA TYR A 279 -11.20 -9.30 16.32
C TYR A 279 -10.39 -10.00 17.44
N CYS A 280 -11.00 -10.94 18.14
CA CYS A 280 -10.40 -11.73 19.22
C CYS A 280 -9.98 -13.13 18.75
N THR A 281 -9.68 -13.30 17.46
CA THR A 281 -9.18 -14.55 16.88
C THR A 281 -7.90 -14.27 16.12
N ASP A 282 -6.84 -15.02 16.39
CA ASP A 282 -5.58 -14.91 15.69
C ASP A 282 -5.77 -15.36 14.22
N PRO A 283 -5.43 -14.52 13.23
CA PRO A 283 -5.72 -14.82 11.83
C PRO A 283 -4.86 -15.96 11.25
N GLY A 284 -3.73 -16.32 11.87
CA GLY A 284 -2.84 -17.39 11.40
C GLY A 284 -3.15 -18.76 12.00
N THR A 285 -3.52 -18.79 13.28
CA THR A 285 -3.74 -20.02 14.07
C THR A 285 -5.22 -20.31 14.30
N GLY A 286 -6.07 -19.29 14.29
CA GLY A 286 -7.47 -19.39 14.71
C GLY A 286 -7.66 -19.41 16.22
N ASP A 287 -6.59 -19.23 17.01
CA ASP A 287 -6.66 -19.26 18.46
C ASP A 287 -7.29 -17.98 19.03
N PRO A 288 -8.02 -18.07 20.17
CA PRO A 288 -8.56 -16.88 20.82
C PRO A 288 -7.46 -15.94 21.32
N VAL A 289 -7.61 -14.65 21.03
CA VAL A 289 -6.75 -13.57 21.50
C VAL A 289 -7.52 -12.68 22.47
N PRO A 290 -6.94 -12.24 23.59
CA PRO A 290 -7.61 -11.33 24.51
C PRO A 290 -8.01 -10.01 23.81
N PRO A 291 -9.19 -9.43 24.14
CA PRO A 291 -9.62 -8.17 23.56
C PRO A 291 -8.69 -7.02 23.97
N GLU A 292 -8.43 -6.11 23.03
CA GLU A 292 -7.62 -4.92 23.27
C GLU A 292 -8.35 -3.96 24.25
N PRO A 293 -7.69 -3.50 25.33
CA PRO A 293 -8.26 -2.51 26.23
C PRO A 293 -8.59 -1.20 25.52
N GLY A 294 -9.75 -0.61 25.82
CA GLY A 294 -10.17 0.68 25.22
C GLY A 294 -10.80 0.57 23.83
N VAL A 295 -11.08 -0.65 23.35
CA VAL A 295 -11.76 -0.92 22.07
C VAL A 295 -13.17 -1.44 22.29
N ASP A 296 -14.15 -0.71 21.78
CA ASP A 296 -15.56 -1.08 21.81
C ASP A 296 -15.95 -1.82 20.53
N HIS A 297 -16.50 -3.03 20.68
CA HIS A 297 -16.93 -3.88 19.57
C HIS A 297 -18.41 -3.61 19.26
N ALA A 298 -18.68 -2.81 18.23
CA ALA A 298 -20.02 -2.39 17.85
C ALA A 298 -20.53 -3.16 16.62
N PRO A 299 -21.86 -3.30 16.44
CA PRO A 299 -22.39 -3.91 15.23
C PRO A 299 -22.01 -3.09 13.98
N GLY A 300 -21.87 -3.77 12.84
CA GLY A 300 -21.76 -3.13 11.55
C GLY A 300 -22.97 -2.24 11.26
N LEU A 301 -22.78 -1.24 10.40
CA LEU A 301 -23.84 -0.33 9.97
C LEU A 301 -24.48 -0.88 8.69
N THR A 302 -25.81 -0.92 8.64
CA THR A 302 -26.53 -1.45 7.48
C THR A 302 -26.28 -0.57 6.26
N LEU A 303 -25.86 -1.19 5.16
CA LEU A 303 -25.68 -0.52 3.86
C LEU A 303 -26.83 -0.89 2.93
N THR A 304 -27.30 0.07 2.14
CA THR A 304 -28.36 -0.16 1.17
C THR A 304 -27.75 -0.82 -0.07
N PRO A 305 -28.14 -2.06 -0.42
CA PRO A 305 -27.69 -2.68 -1.66
C PRO A 305 -28.14 -1.84 -2.85
N PRO A 306 -27.29 -1.67 -3.88
CA PRO A 306 -27.72 -1.07 -5.13
C PRO A 306 -28.89 -1.88 -5.70
N PRO A 307 -29.77 -1.24 -6.48
CA PRO A 307 -30.76 -1.97 -7.24
C PRO A 307 -30.05 -3.07 -8.03
N ASP A 308 -30.60 -4.27 -7.90
CA ASP A 308 -29.97 -5.46 -8.41
C ASP A 308 -30.32 -5.59 -9.90
N ASP A 309 -29.59 -4.88 -10.75
CA ASP A 309 -29.77 -4.94 -12.21
C ASP A 309 -29.47 -6.35 -12.78
N HIS A 310 -29.05 -7.28 -11.92
CA HIS A 310 -28.60 -8.64 -12.25
C HIS A 310 -29.30 -9.75 -11.45
N ARG A 311 -30.53 -9.52 -10.96
CA ARG A 311 -31.41 -10.61 -10.50
C ARG A 311 -31.96 -11.36 -11.69
N HIS A 312 -31.11 -12.16 -12.29
CA HIS A 312 -31.53 -13.22 -13.19
C HIS A 312 -31.62 -14.53 -12.38
N ARG A 313 -32.51 -15.41 -12.82
CA ARG A 313 -33.11 -16.48 -12.03
C ARG A 313 -32.47 -17.82 -12.36
#